data_AF-A0AA90YV83-F1
#
_entry.id   AF-A0AA90YV83-F1
#
_cell.length_a   1.000
_cell.length_b   1.000
_cell.length_c   1.000
_cell.angle_alpha   90.00
_cell.angle_beta   90.00
_cell.angle_gamma   90.00
#
_symmetry.space_group_name_H-M   'P 1'
#
loop_
_entity.id
_entity.type
_entity.pdbx_description
1 polymer ?
#
loop_
_entity_poly.entity_id
_entity_poly.type
_entity_poly.pdbx_seq_one_letter_code
_entity_poly.pdbx_strand_id
1 'polypeptide(L)'
;MKQFAILVCLLGLTVAAARPGLADRLVPADAMSAMRDADVVILGEVHDNPTHHLVQAEALKAVSPLAVVWEMVTEEGAQRLAQKAVSNPEELSRILEWAESGWPPLSMYYPVFEASGAPVYGAMVPRAAARAAMERGAATALGADAARYGLTVPLSPEEQAAREADQLAAHCDALPAEMLPQMVAIQRLRDAVLARAVVRAMDETGGPVAVITGNGHARKDRGIPTYLARLRPGWKVVAVGQSEDGAIDGEFDIVIDSPTAEREDPCAAFQVQN
;
A
#
# COMPACT_ATOMS: atom_id res chain seq x y z
N MET A 1 -50.08 49.88 -47.44
CA MET A 1 -49.91 48.46 -47.10
C MET A 1 -48.78 48.33 -46.09
N LYS A 2 -49.14 47.90 -44.88
CA LYS A 2 -48.38 47.35 -43.73
C LYS A 2 -46.89 47.70 -43.56
N GLN A 3 -46.62 48.41 -42.46
CA GLN A 3 -45.33 48.51 -41.78
C GLN A 3 -44.80 47.12 -41.39
N PHE A 4 -43.50 46.86 -41.60
CA PHE A 4 -42.76 45.80 -40.94
C PHE A 4 -41.56 46.41 -40.24
N ALA A 5 -41.64 46.50 -38.91
CA ALA A 5 -40.51 46.77 -38.04
C ALA A 5 -39.68 45.47 -37.94
N ILE A 6 -38.42 45.53 -38.37
CA ILE A 6 -37.47 44.43 -38.17
C ILE A 6 -36.87 44.61 -36.77
N LEU A 7 -37.31 43.76 -35.85
CA LEU A 7 -36.80 43.64 -34.49
C LEU A 7 -35.42 42.95 -34.54
N VAL A 8 -34.37 43.66 -34.16
CA VAL A 8 -33.02 43.09 -33.99
C VAL A 8 -32.99 42.31 -32.68
N CYS A 9 -33.11 40.98 -32.75
CA CYS A 9 -32.82 40.09 -31.62
C CYS A 9 -31.31 39.93 -31.48
N LEU A 10 -30.70 40.69 -30.57
CA LEU A 10 -29.38 40.38 -30.02
C LEU A 10 -29.50 39.12 -29.14
N LEU A 11 -29.15 37.96 -29.70
CA LEU A 11 -28.85 36.78 -28.87
C LEU A 11 -27.52 37.05 -28.16
N GLY A 12 -27.60 37.37 -26.86
CA GLY A 12 -26.44 37.37 -25.98
C GLY A 12 -25.91 35.95 -25.86
N LEU A 13 -24.77 35.68 -26.50
CA LEU A 13 -24.00 34.46 -26.28
C LEU A 13 -23.37 34.59 -24.88
N THR A 14 -24.03 34.06 -23.85
CA THR A 14 -23.40 33.86 -22.56
C THR A 14 -22.39 32.73 -22.70
N VAL A 15 -21.13 33.09 -22.98
CA VAL A 15 -20.01 32.18 -22.83
C VAL A 15 -19.92 31.86 -21.34
N ALA A 16 -20.41 30.69 -20.94
CA ALA A 16 -20.09 30.14 -19.64
C ALA A 16 -18.58 29.93 -19.61
N ALA A 17 -17.85 30.82 -18.93
CA ALA A 17 -16.45 30.61 -18.65
C ALA A 17 -16.35 29.34 -17.79
N ALA A 18 -15.93 28.23 -18.41
CA ALA A 18 -15.50 27.07 -17.68
C ALA A 18 -14.36 27.53 -16.77
N ARG A 19 -14.61 27.54 -15.45
CA ARG A 19 -13.52 27.65 -14.48
C ARG A 19 -12.63 26.44 -14.75
N PRO A 20 -11.33 26.60 -15.03
CA PRO A 20 -10.43 25.46 -15.04
C PRO A 20 -10.58 24.83 -13.66
N GLY A 21 -11.07 23.59 -13.61
CA GLY A 21 -11.18 22.84 -12.37
C GLY A 21 -9.80 22.83 -11.72
N LEU A 22 -9.74 23.13 -10.43
CA LEU A 22 -8.77 22.43 -9.60
C LEU A 22 -8.94 20.96 -10.00
N ALA A 23 -7.88 20.29 -10.46
CA ALA A 23 -7.92 18.83 -10.53
C ALA A 23 -8.46 18.37 -9.17
N ASP A 24 -9.58 17.65 -9.15
CA ASP A 24 -10.17 17.19 -7.90
C ASP A 24 -9.07 16.39 -7.19
N ARG A 25 -8.69 16.85 -5.99
CA ARG A 25 -7.71 16.16 -5.16
C ARG A 25 -8.21 14.75 -4.91
N LEU A 26 -7.35 13.75 -5.13
CA LEU A 26 -7.71 12.35 -4.88
C LEU A 26 -7.79 12.11 -3.37
N VAL A 27 -7.02 12.86 -2.59
CA VAL A 27 -7.02 12.79 -1.13
C VAL A 27 -7.89 13.89 -0.53
N PRO A 28 -8.94 13.54 0.24
CA PRO A 28 -9.74 14.51 0.99
C PRO A 28 -8.90 15.38 1.93
N ALA A 29 -9.30 16.64 2.13
CA ALA A 29 -8.48 17.61 2.87
C ALA A 29 -8.30 17.27 4.36
N ASP A 30 -9.32 16.67 4.98
CA ASP A 30 -9.33 16.18 6.34
C ASP A 30 -8.43 14.94 6.50
N ALA A 31 -8.54 13.97 5.59
CA ALA A 31 -7.63 12.82 5.50
C ALA A 31 -6.17 13.29 5.39
N MET A 32 -5.92 14.27 4.52
CA MET A 32 -4.60 14.86 4.34
C MET A 32 -4.08 15.54 5.62
N SER A 33 -4.95 16.21 6.38
CA SER A 33 -4.58 16.83 7.66
C SER A 33 -4.19 15.78 8.69
N ALA A 34 -4.98 14.71 8.81
CA ALA A 34 -4.70 13.63 9.75
C ALA A 34 -3.35 12.95 9.46
N MET A 35 -3.03 12.73 8.19
CA MET A 35 -1.74 12.16 7.77
C MET A 35 -0.54 13.07 8.08
N ARG A 36 -0.67 14.39 7.86
CA ARG A 36 0.43 15.35 8.17
C ARG A 36 0.79 15.39 9.65
N ASP A 37 -0.18 15.15 10.52
CA ASP A 37 0.01 15.20 11.96
C ASP A 37 0.44 13.84 12.55
N ALA A 38 0.79 12.84 11.72
CA ALA A 38 1.14 11.49 12.16
C ALA A 38 2.66 11.26 12.17
N ASP A 39 3.13 10.39 13.06
CA ASP A 39 4.52 9.91 13.06
C ASP A 39 4.74 8.89 11.95
N VAL A 40 3.74 8.02 11.73
CA VAL A 40 3.76 6.99 10.70
C VAL A 40 2.46 7.03 9.90
N VAL A 41 2.57 7.08 8.58
CA VAL A 41 1.43 6.98 7.66
C VAL A 41 1.56 5.69 6.85
N ILE A 42 0.60 4.78 6.98
CA ILE A 42 0.59 3.51 6.27
C ILE A 42 -0.44 3.61 5.16
N LEU A 43 0.02 3.59 3.91
CA LEU A 43 -0.78 3.78 2.72
C LEU A 43 -1.04 2.43 2.06
N GLY A 44 -2.22 1.86 2.36
CA GLY A 44 -2.73 0.63 1.76
C GLY A 44 -3.00 0.78 0.26
N GLU A 45 -2.98 -0.34 -0.47
CA GLU A 45 -3.36 -0.42 -1.87
C GLU A 45 -4.01 -1.75 -2.25
N VAL A 46 -4.56 -1.74 -3.46
CA VAL A 46 -4.77 -2.92 -4.29
C VAL A 46 -3.72 -2.78 -5.37
N HIS A 47 -2.79 -3.75 -5.44
CA HIS A 47 -1.49 -3.55 -6.08
C HIS A 47 -1.58 -3.19 -7.57
N ASP A 48 -2.61 -3.63 -8.28
CA ASP A 48 -2.81 -3.37 -9.70
C ASP A 48 -3.80 -2.24 -9.99
N ASN A 49 -4.22 -1.47 -8.97
CA ASN A 49 -5.06 -0.30 -9.18
C ASN A 49 -4.20 0.97 -9.35
N PRO A 50 -4.14 1.58 -10.56
CA PRO A 50 -3.30 2.75 -10.80
C PRO A 50 -3.75 4.00 -10.01
N THR A 51 -5.05 4.13 -9.71
CA THR A 51 -5.56 5.27 -8.92
C THR A 51 -5.00 5.22 -7.50
N HIS A 52 -4.82 4.03 -6.94
CA HIS A 52 -4.27 3.86 -5.60
C HIS A 52 -2.83 4.40 -5.47
N HIS A 53 -2.04 4.26 -6.53
CA HIS A 53 -0.69 4.79 -6.61
C HIS A 53 -0.67 6.31 -6.75
N LEU A 54 -1.64 6.89 -7.47
CA LEU A 54 -1.77 8.34 -7.57
C LEU A 54 -2.16 8.97 -6.22
N VAL A 55 -3.05 8.33 -5.47
CA VAL A 55 -3.39 8.72 -4.08
C VAL A 55 -2.16 8.67 -3.18
N GLN A 56 -1.38 7.59 -3.24
CA GLN A 56 -0.12 7.49 -2.49
C GLN A 56 0.86 8.59 -2.86
N ALA A 57 1.05 8.87 -4.14
CA ALA A 57 1.92 9.94 -4.62
C ALA A 57 1.45 11.33 -4.12
N GLU A 58 0.13 11.59 -4.09
CA GLU A 58 -0.42 12.83 -3.53
C GLU A 58 -0.18 12.91 -2.01
N ALA A 59 -0.41 11.81 -1.28
CA ALA A 59 -0.18 11.73 0.16
C ALA A 59 1.30 11.94 0.51
N LEU A 60 2.24 11.32 -0.21
CA LEU A 60 3.68 11.48 0.01
C LEU A 60 4.12 12.95 -0.17
N LYS A 61 3.66 13.63 -1.22
CA LYS A 61 3.96 15.05 -1.45
C LYS A 61 3.46 15.92 -0.29
N ALA A 62 2.28 15.60 0.23
CA ALA A 62 1.66 16.37 1.30
C ALA A 62 2.23 16.10 2.70
N VAL A 63 2.61 14.85 2.99
CA VAL A 63 3.23 14.45 4.27
C VAL A 63 4.70 14.85 4.31
N SER A 64 5.38 14.83 3.15
CA SER A 64 6.83 15.07 3.05
C SER A 64 7.63 14.22 4.04
N PRO A 65 7.49 12.88 3.98
CA PRO A 65 8.13 11.98 4.96
C PRO A 65 9.65 12.04 4.86
N LEU A 66 10.34 11.79 5.98
CA LEU A 66 11.79 11.69 6.02
C LEU A 66 12.31 10.30 5.64
N ALA A 67 11.42 9.32 5.51
CA ALA A 67 11.71 8.00 4.97
C ALA A 67 10.45 7.36 4.37
N VAL A 68 10.63 6.51 3.35
CA VAL A 68 9.54 5.72 2.76
C VAL A 68 9.89 4.24 2.83
N VAL A 69 9.04 3.45 3.48
CA VAL A 69 9.15 1.99 3.57
C VAL A 69 8.31 1.35 2.47
N TRP A 70 8.84 0.34 1.79
CA TRP A 70 8.22 -0.30 0.64
C TRP A 70 8.10 -1.80 0.83
N GLU A 71 6.88 -2.34 0.74
CA GLU A 71 6.64 -3.78 0.70
C GLU A 71 7.30 -4.45 -0.51
N MET A 72 7.34 -3.77 -1.66
CA MET A 72 7.77 -4.32 -2.94
C MET A 72 9.29 -4.37 -3.10
N VAL A 73 10.03 -3.63 -2.26
CA VAL A 73 11.48 -3.46 -2.37
C VAL A 73 12.18 -4.32 -1.33
N THR A 74 13.18 -5.10 -1.74
CA THR A 74 14.05 -5.81 -0.80
C THR A 74 14.99 -4.84 -0.08
N GLU A 75 15.43 -5.22 1.12
CA GLU A 75 16.45 -4.44 1.83
C GLU A 75 17.73 -4.25 0.99
N GLU A 76 18.15 -5.28 0.27
CA GLU A 76 19.30 -5.20 -0.64
C GLU A 76 19.05 -4.24 -1.81
N GLY A 77 17.86 -4.29 -2.42
CA GLY A 77 17.47 -3.37 -3.49
C GLY A 77 17.48 -1.91 -3.02
N ALA A 78 16.97 -1.64 -1.82
CA ALA A 78 17.04 -0.32 -1.19
C ALA A 78 18.49 0.14 -0.92
N GLN A 79 19.38 -0.76 -0.47
CA GLN A 79 20.80 -0.45 -0.28
C GLN A 79 21.50 -0.09 -1.60
N ARG A 80 21.22 -0.83 -2.68
CA ARG A 80 21.74 -0.52 -4.02
C ARG A 80 21.21 0.83 -4.52
N LEU A 81 19.95 1.14 -4.24
CA LEU A 81 19.33 2.41 -4.57
C LEU A 81 20.00 3.58 -3.85
N ALA A 82 20.31 3.43 -2.55
CA ALA A 82 20.99 4.46 -1.77
C ALA A 82 22.40 4.80 -2.28
N GLN A 83 23.05 3.89 -3.01
CA GLN A 83 24.40 4.08 -3.56
C GLN A 83 24.41 4.71 -4.95
N LYS A 84 23.25 4.89 -5.58
CA LYS A 84 23.16 5.33 -6.98
C LYS A 84 22.07 6.37 -7.17
N ALA A 85 22.44 7.52 -7.73
CA ALA A 85 21.44 8.47 -8.22
C ALA A 85 20.62 7.82 -9.35
N VAL A 86 19.30 7.77 -9.18
CA VAL A 86 18.38 7.29 -10.20
C VAL A 86 17.97 8.44 -11.09
N SER A 87 18.16 8.29 -12.39
CA SER A 87 17.88 9.34 -13.36
C SER A 87 16.63 9.11 -14.21
N ASN A 88 16.10 7.88 -14.25
CA ASN A 88 14.96 7.47 -15.08
C ASN A 88 14.33 6.15 -14.58
N PRO A 89 13.12 5.78 -15.02
CA PRO A 89 12.45 4.55 -14.59
C PRO A 89 13.18 3.26 -15.01
N GLU A 90 13.88 3.24 -16.16
CA GLU A 90 14.62 2.05 -16.61
C GLU A 90 15.77 1.71 -15.66
N GLU A 91 16.48 2.73 -15.19
CA GLU A 91 17.53 2.61 -14.21
C GLU A 91 17.00 2.14 -12.85
N LEU A 92 15.86 2.69 -12.41
CA LEU A 92 15.18 2.26 -11.19
C LEU A 92 14.82 0.77 -11.26
N SER A 93 14.16 0.37 -12.36
CA SER A 93 13.77 -1.02 -12.63
C SER A 93 14.97 -1.96 -12.52
N ARG A 94 16.09 -1.61 -13.16
CA ARG A 94 17.31 -2.42 -13.15
C ARG A 94 17.97 -2.50 -11.76
N ILE A 95 17.96 -1.42 -10.97
CA ILE A 95 18.54 -1.43 -9.61
C ILE A 95 17.73 -2.33 -8.68
N LEU A 96 16.39 -2.25 -8.80
CA LEU A 96 15.45 -2.98 -7.96
C LEU A 96 15.15 -4.39 -8.46
N GLU A 97 15.64 -4.77 -9.65
CA GLU A 97 15.26 -6.02 -10.32
C GLU A 97 13.73 -6.15 -10.42
N TRP A 98 13.08 -5.03 -10.80
CA TRP A 98 11.63 -4.91 -10.72
C TRP A 98 10.91 -5.85 -11.71
N ALA A 99 11.46 -6.02 -12.90
CA ALA A 99 10.86 -6.87 -13.94
C ALA A 99 10.76 -8.34 -13.50
N GLU A 100 11.66 -8.80 -12.64
CA GLU A 100 11.75 -10.17 -12.13
C GLU A 100 10.94 -10.38 -10.84
N SER A 101 10.45 -9.29 -10.23
CA SER A 101 9.81 -9.31 -8.91
C SER A 101 8.44 -9.99 -8.90
N GLY A 102 7.68 -9.86 -10.00
CA GLY A 102 6.28 -10.27 -10.10
C GLY A 102 5.28 -9.23 -9.58
N TRP A 103 5.73 -8.04 -9.15
CA TRP A 103 4.86 -6.91 -8.87
C TRP A 103 4.31 -6.30 -10.16
N PRO A 104 3.20 -5.53 -10.08
CA PRO A 104 2.69 -4.79 -11.23
C PRO A 104 3.75 -3.89 -11.89
N PRO A 105 3.57 -3.51 -13.17
CA PRO A 105 4.58 -2.79 -13.92
C PRO A 105 5.08 -1.54 -13.20
N LEU A 106 6.40 -1.30 -13.23
CA LEU A 106 7.01 -0.15 -12.54
C LEU A 106 6.38 1.18 -12.94
N SER A 107 5.84 1.31 -14.16
CA SER A 107 5.14 2.51 -14.62
C SER A 107 3.98 2.92 -13.71
N MET A 108 3.38 1.99 -12.97
CA MET A 108 2.33 2.26 -11.99
C MET A 108 2.90 2.85 -10.68
N TYR A 109 4.04 2.32 -10.23
CA TYR A 109 4.71 2.76 -8.99
C TYR A 109 5.65 3.95 -9.17
N TYR A 110 6.09 4.24 -10.40
CA TYR A 110 7.05 5.30 -10.67
C TYR A 110 6.59 6.68 -10.16
N PRO A 111 5.32 7.10 -10.32
CA PRO A 111 4.83 8.34 -9.73
C PRO A 111 4.96 8.41 -8.19
N VAL A 112 4.91 7.26 -7.51
CA VAL A 112 5.08 7.15 -6.05
C VAL A 112 6.55 7.33 -5.67
N PHE A 113 7.48 6.74 -6.43
CA PHE A 113 8.92 6.99 -6.26
C PHE A 113 9.29 8.45 -6.53
N GLU A 114 8.68 9.10 -7.53
CA GLU A 114 8.92 10.51 -7.84
C GLU A 114 8.32 11.48 -6.82
N ALA A 115 7.33 11.04 -6.05
CA ALA A 115 6.62 11.88 -5.10
C ALA A 115 7.45 12.28 -3.87
N SER A 116 8.55 11.58 -3.58
CA SER A 116 9.43 11.88 -2.45
C SER A 116 10.89 11.62 -2.78
N GLY A 117 11.78 12.54 -2.38
CA GLY A 117 13.23 12.34 -2.42
C GLY A 117 13.81 11.66 -1.17
N ALA A 118 12.96 11.22 -0.24
CA ALA A 118 13.39 10.60 1.00
C ALA A 118 14.02 9.21 0.77
N PRO A 119 14.92 8.76 1.65
CA PRO A 119 15.50 7.43 1.58
C PRO A 119 14.42 6.33 1.56
N VAL A 120 14.67 5.34 0.69
CA VAL A 120 13.84 4.15 0.54
C VAL A 120 14.32 3.06 1.50
N TYR A 121 13.38 2.46 2.22
CA TYR A 121 13.60 1.30 3.08
C TYR A 121 12.84 0.10 2.51
N GLY A 122 13.58 -0.93 2.09
CA GLY A 122 12.97 -2.15 1.60
C GLY A 122 12.49 -3.07 2.73
N ALA A 123 11.27 -3.58 2.60
CA ALA A 123 10.64 -4.50 3.55
C ALA A 123 10.11 -5.79 2.90
N MET A 124 10.42 -6.04 1.62
CA MET A 124 10.02 -7.28 0.96
C MET A 124 10.69 -8.48 1.63
N VAL A 125 9.90 -9.48 2.00
CA VAL A 125 10.41 -10.79 2.42
C VAL A 125 10.86 -11.55 1.16
N PRO A 126 12.16 -11.87 1.01
CA PRO A 126 12.63 -12.61 -0.17
C PRO A 126 11.98 -13.98 -0.28
N ARG A 127 11.74 -14.47 -1.50
CA ARG A 127 11.09 -15.78 -1.74
C ARG A 127 11.76 -16.94 -0.99
N ALA A 128 13.10 -16.94 -0.92
CA ALA A 128 13.85 -17.94 -0.17
C ALA A 128 13.57 -17.90 1.34
N ALA A 129 13.44 -16.70 1.91
CA ALA A 129 13.08 -16.51 3.32
C ALA A 129 11.62 -16.89 3.60
N ALA A 130 10.70 -16.55 2.70
CA ALA A 130 9.30 -16.96 2.78
C ALA A 130 9.16 -18.49 2.74
N ARG A 131 9.86 -19.17 1.82
CA ARG A 131 9.89 -20.64 1.75
C ARG A 131 10.47 -21.25 3.03
N ALA A 132 11.59 -20.73 3.51
CA ALA A 132 12.17 -21.17 4.78
C ALA A 132 11.21 -20.97 5.97
N ALA A 133 10.43 -19.89 5.97
CA ALA A 133 9.42 -19.62 6.98
C ALA A 133 8.24 -20.61 6.92
N MET A 134 7.85 -21.06 5.73
CA MET A 134 6.85 -22.13 5.59
C MET A 134 7.35 -23.46 6.15
N GLU A 135 8.62 -23.80 5.92
CA GLU A 135 9.21 -25.08 6.33
C GLU A 135 9.58 -25.11 7.82
N ARG A 136 10.06 -23.98 8.38
CA ARG A 136 10.67 -23.92 9.72
C ARG A 136 9.94 -22.98 10.69
N GLY A 137 8.89 -22.30 10.23
CA GLY A 137 8.12 -21.32 11.00
C GLY A 137 8.61 -19.87 10.83
N ALA A 138 7.67 -18.93 10.76
CA ALA A 138 7.90 -17.50 10.56
C ALA A 138 8.92 -16.86 11.51
N ALA A 139 8.93 -17.28 12.78
CA ALA A 139 9.88 -16.77 13.77
C ALA A 139 11.35 -17.02 13.38
N THR A 140 11.63 -18.14 12.68
CA THR A 140 13.00 -18.46 12.26
C THR A 140 13.54 -17.51 11.20
N ALA A 141 12.66 -16.95 10.36
CA ALA A 141 13.05 -16.02 9.30
C ALA A 141 13.34 -14.60 9.82
N LEU A 142 12.66 -14.17 10.90
CA LEU A 142 12.97 -12.88 11.54
C LEU A 142 14.19 -12.96 12.48
N GLY A 143 14.48 -14.16 13.00
CA GLY A 143 15.63 -14.41 13.87
C GLY A 143 15.38 -13.99 15.32
N ALA A 144 16.42 -13.48 15.99
CA ALA A 144 16.40 -13.16 17.43
C ALA A 144 15.29 -12.17 17.83
N ASP A 145 14.84 -11.32 16.89
CA ASP A 145 13.79 -10.35 17.13
C ASP A 145 12.37 -10.93 17.05
N ALA A 146 12.17 -12.19 16.63
CA ALA A 146 10.85 -12.77 16.42
C ALA A 146 9.89 -12.61 17.61
N ALA A 147 10.38 -12.79 18.84
CA ALA A 147 9.59 -12.61 20.05
C ALA A 147 9.18 -11.15 20.29
N ARG A 148 10.05 -10.19 19.93
CA ARG A 148 9.78 -8.76 20.04
C ARG A 148 8.61 -8.35 19.15
N TYR A 149 8.53 -8.92 17.95
CA TYR A 149 7.44 -8.72 17.00
C TYR A 149 6.27 -9.69 17.20
N GLY A 150 6.24 -10.45 18.30
CA GLY A 150 5.10 -11.32 18.63
C GLY A 150 4.96 -12.58 17.76
N LEU A 151 5.95 -12.92 16.94
CA LEU A 151 5.90 -14.12 16.06
C LEU A 151 6.04 -15.43 16.82
N THR A 152 6.49 -15.39 18.08
CA THR A 152 6.62 -16.58 18.95
C THR A 152 5.38 -16.85 19.79
N VAL A 153 4.38 -15.97 19.72
CA VAL A 153 3.10 -16.14 20.42
C VAL A 153 2.09 -16.66 19.40
N PRO A 154 1.42 -17.81 19.67
CA PRO A 154 0.36 -18.28 18.80
C PRO A 154 -0.82 -17.30 18.81
N LEU A 155 -1.54 -17.21 17.69
CA LEU A 155 -2.81 -16.49 17.65
C LEU A 155 -3.84 -17.23 18.52
N SER A 156 -4.89 -16.53 18.94
CA SER A 156 -6.04 -17.22 19.50
C SER A 156 -6.65 -18.14 18.43
N PRO A 157 -7.32 -19.25 18.81
CA PRO A 157 -7.96 -20.13 17.83
C PRO A 157 -8.97 -19.40 16.93
N GLU A 158 -9.69 -18.42 17.48
CA GLU A 158 -10.65 -17.59 16.75
C GLU A 158 -9.95 -16.71 15.70
N GLU A 159 -8.87 -16.03 16.09
CA GLU A 159 -8.12 -15.16 15.19
C GLU A 159 -7.39 -15.97 14.10
N GLN A 160 -6.86 -17.14 14.46
CA GLN A 160 -6.25 -18.06 13.50
C GLN A 160 -7.29 -18.50 12.45
N ALA A 161 -8.46 -18.96 12.88
CA ALA A 161 -9.52 -19.40 11.97
C ALA A 161 -10.03 -18.27 11.07
N ALA A 162 -10.21 -17.06 11.61
CA ALA A 162 -10.60 -15.89 10.83
C ALA A 162 -9.56 -15.56 9.74
N ARG A 163 -8.28 -15.51 10.11
CA ARG A 163 -7.20 -15.25 9.12
C ARG A 163 -7.07 -16.36 8.08
N GLU A 164 -7.30 -17.62 8.44
CA GLU A 164 -7.31 -18.73 7.48
C GLU A 164 -8.48 -18.63 6.49
N ALA A 165 -9.67 -18.26 6.96
CA ALA A 165 -10.83 -18.02 6.10
C ALA A 165 -10.56 -16.87 5.10
N ASP A 166 -9.91 -15.79 5.55
CA ASP A 166 -9.54 -14.70 4.66
C ASP A 166 -8.47 -15.10 3.64
N GLN A 167 -7.50 -15.95 4.02
CA GLN A 167 -6.54 -16.50 3.07
C GLN A 167 -7.23 -17.41 2.05
N LEU A 168 -8.21 -18.20 2.47
CA LEU A 168 -8.96 -19.06 1.56
C LEU A 168 -9.75 -18.21 0.53
N ALA A 169 -10.50 -17.21 0.99
CA ALA A 169 -11.25 -16.31 0.13
C ALA A 169 -10.35 -15.51 -0.82
N ALA A 170 -9.21 -14.99 -0.34
CA ALA A 170 -8.25 -14.24 -1.15
C ALA A 170 -7.59 -15.09 -2.25
N HIS A 171 -7.67 -16.42 -2.16
CA HIS A 171 -7.19 -17.35 -3.15
C HIS A 171 -8.35 -18.14 -3.80
N CYS A 172 -9.52 -17.51 -3.89
CA CYS A 172 -10.71 -18.03 -4.59
C CYS A 172 -11.14 -19.43 -4.11
N ASP A 173 -10.98 -19.69 -2.82
CA ASP A 173 -11.23 -20.97 -2.17
C ASP A 173 -10.46 -22.17 -2.77
N ALA A 174 -9.38 -21.89 -3.53
CA ALA A 174 -8.63 -22.89 -4.28
C ALA A 174 -7.38 -23.40 -3.56
N LEU A 175 -7.00 -22.78 -2.42
CA LEU A 175 -5.87 -23.25 -1.63
C LEU A 175 -6.21 -24.55 -0.88
N PRO A 176 -5.28 -25.53 -0.85
CA PRO A 176 -5.39 -26.66 0.06
C PRO A 176 -5.47 -26.18 1.51
N ALA A 177 -6.41 -26.74 2.29
CA ALA A 177 -6.67 -26.31 3.66
C ALA A 177 -5.42 -26.42 4.56
N GLU A 178 -4.57 -27.40 4.31
CA GLU A 178 -3.30 -27.62 5.01
C GLU A 178 -2.24 -26.55 4.74
N MET A 179 -2.45 -25.65 3.78
CA MET A 179 -1.57 -24.51 3.49
C MET A 179 -2.01 -23.22 4.18
N LEU A 180 -3.27 -23.12 4.63
CA LEU A 180 -3.83 -21.90 5.21
C LEU A 180 -3.05 -21.44 6.47
N PRO A 181 -2.68 -22.32 7.43
CA PRO A 181 -1.89 -21.89 8.59
C PRO A 181 -0.54 -21.27 8.20
N GLN A 182 0.11 -21.80 7.15
CA GLN A 182 1.39 -21.34 6.63
C GLN A 182 1.23 -19.99 5.94
N MET A 183 0.13 -19.76 5.20
CA MET A 183 -0.17 -18.46 4.61
C MET A 183 -0.38 -17.39 5.69
N VAL A 184 -1.10 -17.72 6.76
CA VAL A 184 -1.23 -16.83 7.93
C VAL A 184 0.15 -16.54 8.55
N ALA A 185 1.01 -17.54 8.70
CA ALA A 185 2.35 -17.35 9.25
C ALA A 185 3.22 -16.44 8.35
N ILE A 186 3.12 -16.57 7.02
CA ILE A 186 3.84 -15.69 6.07
C ILE A 186 3.32 -14.25 6.16
N GLN A 187 2.01 -14.04 6.22
CA GLN A 187 1.45 -12.68 6.38
C GLN A 187 1.96 -12.03 7.65
N ARG A 188 1.95 -12.75 8.78
CA ARG A 188 2.50 -12.25 10.05
C ARG A 188 3.99 -11.91 9.96
N LEU A 189 4.77 -12.70 9.21
CA LEU A 189 6.19 -12.42 8.97
C LEU A 189 6.36 -11.14 8.16
N ARG A 190 5.58 -10.95 7.08
CA ARG A 190 5.63 -9.75 6.24
C ARG A 190 5.29 -8.49 7.05
N ASP A 191 4.22 -8.54 7.85
CA ASP A 191 3.85 -7.45 8.76
C ASP A 191 4.98 -7.11 9.74
N ALA A 192 5.63 -8.13 10.31
CA ALA A 192 6.76 -7.95 11.23
C ALA A 192 7.97 -7.31 10.54
N VAL A 193 8.28 -7.70 9.30
CA VAL A 193 9.39 -7.12 8.52
C VAL A 193 9.09 -5.68 8.12
N LEU A 194 7.86 -5.38 7.69
CA LEU A 194 7.39 -4.01 7.43
C LEU A 194 7.49 -3.15 8.69
N ALA A 195 6.97 -3.62 9.83
CA ALA A 195 7.08 -2.91 11.11
C ALA A 195 8.54 -2.69 11.52
N ARG A 196 9.43 -3.67 11.29
CA ARG A 196 10.86 -3.54 11.57
C ARG A 196 11.52 -2.47 10.71
N ALA A 197 11.17 -2.41 9.43
CA ALA A 197 11.66 -1.38 8.52
C ALA A 197 11.18 0.01 8.94
N VAL A 198 9.92 0.15 9.38
CA VAL A 198 9.38 1.42 9.94
C VAL A 198 10.16 1.84 11.18
N VAL A 199 10.38 0.92 12.12
CA VAL A 199 11.11 1.24 13.35
C VAL A 199 12.54 1.69 13.04
N ARG A 200 13.24 0.98 12.14
CA ARG A 200 14.58 1.38 11.69
C ARG A 200 14.57 2.76 11.04
N ALA A 201 13.65 2.99 10.10
CA ALA A 201 13.55 4.26 9.40
C ALA A 201 13.29 5.43 10.37
N MET A 202 12.42 5.24 11.35
CA MET A 202 12.14 6.24 12.38
C MET A 202 13.37 6.48 13.28
N ASP A 203 14.03 5.41 13.75
CA ASP A 203 15.20 5.52 14.62
C ASP A 203 16.38 6.22 13.89
N GLU A 204 16.51 6.07 12.56
CA GLU A 204 17.58 6.66 11.76
C GLU A 204 17.29 8.10 11.28
N THR A 205 16.03 8.44 11.01
CA THR A 205 15.65 9.72 10.37
C THR A 205 14.90 10.68 11.28
N GLY A 206 14.29 10.20 12.37
CA GLY A 206 13.43 10.98 13.25
C GLY A 206 11.99 11.16 12.75
N GLY A 207 11.65 10.65 11.55
CA GLY A 207 10.30 10.70 10.99
C GLY A 207 9.84 12.09 10.50
N PRO A 208 8.63 12.18 9.92
CA PRO A 208 7.63 11.13 9.79
C PRO A 208 8.01 10.06 8.75
N VAL A 209 7.46 8.86 8.90
CA VAL A 209 7.70 7.70 8.01
C VAL A 209 6.44 7.37 7.23
N ALA A 210 6.54 7.20 5.91
CA ALA A 210 5.46 6.66 5.10
C ALA A 210 5.71 5.19 4.75
N VAL A 211 4.64 4.40 4.61
CA VAL A 211 4.72 2.99 4.20
C VAL A 211 3.83 2.77 2.98
N ILE A 212 4.36 2.15 1.93
CA ILE A 212 3.64 1.74 0.72
C ILE A 212 3.47 0.22 0.78
N THR A 213 2.21 -0.25 0.87
CA THR A 213 1.89 -1.67 1.09
C THR A 213 0.45 -1.99 0.70
N GLY A 214 0.11 -3.27 0.55
CA GLY A 214 -1.27 -3.72 0.33
C GLY A 214 -2.21 -3.44 1.51
N ASN A 215 -3.51 -3.29 1.23
CA ASN A 215 -4.54 -3.05 2.26
C ASN A 215 -4.52 -4.09 3.40
N GLY A 216 -4.22 -5.34 3.08
CA GLY A 216 -4.11 -6.43 4.06
C GLY A 216 -3.04 -6.21 5.13
N HIS A 217 -1.96 -5.50 4.80
CA HIS A 217 -0.88 -5.12 5.72
C HIS A 217 -1.15 -3.78 6.43
N ALA A 218 -1.92 -2.89 5.79
CA ALA A 218 -2.25 -1.58 6.34
C ALA A 218 -3.32 -1.61 7.46
N ARG A 219 -4.19 -2.62 7.46
CA ARG A 219 -5.32 -2.71 8.40
C ARG A 219 -4.92 -2.73 9.88
N LYS A 220 -5.68 -2.00 10.70
CA LYS A 220 -5.37 -1.73 12.12
C LYS A 220 -5.61 -2.88 13.07
N ASP A 221 -6.55 -3.76 12.72
CA ASP A 221 -6.99 -4.88 13.54
C ASP A 221 -5.99 -6.04 13.54
N ARG A 222 -5.10 -6.14 12.54
CA ARG A 222 -4.10 -7.22 12.48
C ARG A 222 -2.80 -6.98 11.71
N GLY A 223 -2.73 -5.93 10.89
CA GLY A 223 -1.56 -5.62 10.07
C GLY A 223 -0.47 -4.87 10.86
N ILE A 224 0.36 -4.13 10.14
CA ILE A 224 1.50 -3.35 10.67
C ILE A 224 1.14 -2.51 11.92
N PRO A 225 -0.01 -1.80 12.00
CA PRO A 225 -0.35 -1.00 13.18
C PRO A 225 -0.30 -1.79 14.50
N THR A 226 -0.69 -3.07 14.50
CA THR A 226 -0.68 -3.90 15.72
C THR A 226 0.74 -4.16 16.24
N TYR A 227 1.70 -4.32 15.33
CA TYR A 227 3.11 -4.49 15.66
C TYR A 227 3.71 -3.17 16.17
N LEU A 228 3.37 -2.05 15.54
CA LEU A 228 3.85 -0.73 15.97
C LEU A 228 3.29 -0.35 17.35
N ALA A 229 2.00 -0.60 17.61
CA ALA A 229 1.39 -0.34 18.92
C ALA A 229 2.09 -1.11 20.05
N ARG A 230 2.53 -2.34 19.78
CA ARG A 230 3.34 -3.15 20.72
C ARG A 230 4.74 -2.56 20.94
N LEU A 231 5.40 -2.11 19.87
CA LEU A 231 6.82 -1.71 19.90
C LEU A 231 7.05 -0.27 20.34
N ARG A 232 6.08 0.61 20.03
CA ARG A 232 6.14 2.06 20.15
C ARG A 232 4.72 2.63 20.39
N PRO A 233 4.10 2.34 21.55
CA PRO A 233 2.72 2.73 21.84
C PRO A 233 2.48 4.26 21.87
N GLY A 234 3.54 5.06 21.91
CA GLY A 234 3.44 6.53 21.87
C GLY A 234 3.40 7.14 20.48
N TRP A 235 3.62 6.35 19.41
CA TRP A 235 3.57 6.87 18.04
C TRP A 235 2.13 7.04 17.57
N LYS A 236 1.84 8.17 16.94
CA LYS A 236 0.62 8.40 16.19
C LYS A 236 0.74 7.75 14.81
N VAL A 237 0.11 6.59 14.66
CA VAL A 237 0.03 5.83 13.42
C VAL A 237 -1.31 6.12 12.75
N VAL A 238 -1.30 6.46 11.46
CA VAL A 238 -2.50 6.61 10.62
C VAL A 238 -2.48 5.53 9.54
N ALA A 239 -3.50 4.68 9.52
CA ALA A 239 -3.71 3.67 8.49
C ALA A 239 -4.73 4.14 7.46
N VAL A 240 -4.32 4.20 6.20
CA VAL A 240 -5.17 4.52 5.05
C VAL A 240 -5.45 3.24 4.28
N GLY A 241 -6.72 2.88 4.14
CA GLY A 241 -7.19 1.85 3.21
C GLY A 241 -7.65 2.50 1.91
N GLN A 242 -7.47 1.81 0.79
CA GLN A 242 -7.99 2.26 -0.50
C GLN A 242 -8.96 1.24 -1.07
N SER A 243 -10.24 1.63 -1.18
CA SER A 243 -11.31 0.73 -1.65
C SER A 243 -11.49 0.82 -3.16
N GLU A 244 -12.07 -0.24 -3.71
CA GLU A 244 -12.51 -0.30 -5.10
C GLU A 244 -14.04 -0.38 -5.15
N ASP A 245 -14.70 0.65 -5.70
CA ASP A 245 -16.16 0.81 -5.73
C ASP A 245 -16.83 0.58 -4.35
N GLY A 246 -16.18 1.09 -3.31
CA GLY A 246 -16.62 0.98 -1.91
C GLY A 246 -16.27 -0.35 -1.22
N ALA A 247 -15.66 -1.31 -1.92
CA ALA A 247 -15.29 -2.61 -1.36
C ALA A 247 -13.89 -2.56 -0.72
N ILE A 248 -13.81 -2.85 0.57
CA ILE A 248 -12.58 -3.05 1.33
C ILE A 248 -12.88 -3.79 2.64
N ASP A 249 -11.96 -4.67 3.06
CA ASP A 249 -12.07 -5.41 4.32
C ASP A 249 -11.03 -4.96 5.36
N GLY A 250 -11.47 -4.87 6.61
CA GLY A 250 -10.64 -4.52 7.76
C GLY A 250 -10.87 -3.12 8.29
N GLU A 251 -10.06 -2.74 9.26
CA GLU A 251 -10.20 -1.46 9.96
C GLU A 251 -9.10 -0.47 9.55
N PHE A 252 -9.49 0.77 9.24
CA PHE A 252 -8.60 1.86 8.83
C PHE A 252 -9.01 3.17 9.52
N ASP A 253 -8.09 4.11 9.65
CA ASP A 253 -8.42 5.48 10.12
C ASP A 253 -9.10 6.29 9.01
N ILE A 254 -8.67 6.04 7.77
CA ILE A 254 -9.13 6.71 6.56
C ILE A 254 -9.38 5.65 5.50
N VAL A 255 -10.49 5.76 4.76
CA VAL A 255 -10.72 5.00 3.54
C VAL A 255 -10.89 5.98 2.38
N ILE A 256 -10.12 5.80 1.31
CA ILE A 256 -10.23 6.59 0.08
C ILE A 256 -10.73 5.65 -1.01
N ASP A 257 -11.85 6.00 -1.62
CA ASP A 257 -12.49 5.17 -2.63
C ASP A 257 -12.02 5.53 -4.04
N SER A 258 -11.88 4.52 -4.89
CA SER A 258 -11.61 4.68 -6.32
C SER A 258 -12.35 3.64 -7.16
N PRO A 259 -12.48 3.83 -8.47
CA PRO A 259 -13.05 2.81 -9.34
C PRO A 259 -12.23 1.51 -9.30
N THR A 260 -12.90 0.36 -9.40
CA THR A 260 -12.23 -0.93 -9.56
C THR A 260 -11.32 -0.92 -10.81
N ALA A 261 -10.10 -1.46 -10.67
CA ALA A 261 -9.20 -1.56 -11.81
C ALA A 261 -9.74 -2.54 -12.87
N GLU A 262 -9.57 -2.21 -14.15
CA GLU A 262 -9.87 -3.12 -15.25
C GLU A 262 -8.83 -4.25 -15.27
N ARG A 263 -9.28 -5.49 -15.00
CA ARG A 263 -8.46 -6.71 -15.01
C ARG A 263 -9.30 -7.93 -15.33
N GLU A 264 -8.64 -8.99 -15.78
CA GLU A 264 -9.27 -10.30 -15.91
C GLU A 264 -9.68 -10.83 -14.53
N ASP A 265 -10.70 -11.70 -14.50
CA ASP A 265 -11.12 -12.35 -13.26
C ASP A 265 -9.94 -13.14 -12.65
N PRO A 266 -9.40 -12.73 -11.48
CA PRO A 266 -8.27 -13.42 -10.87
C PRO A 266 -8.62 -14.86 -10.46
N CYS A 267 -9.91 -15.16 -10.26
CA CYS A 267 -10.38 -16.49 -9.91
C CYS A 267 -10.49 -17.44 -11.12
N ALA A 268 -10.52 -16.91 -12.35
CA ALA A 268 -10.64 -17.73 -13.55
C ALA A 268 -9.50 -18.75 -13.69
N ALA A 269 -8.29 -18.41 -13.23
CA ALA A 269 -7.13 -19.32 -13.24
C ALA A 269 -7.32 -20.58 -12.40
N PHE A 270 -8.20 -20.53 -11.39
CA PHE A 270 -8.46 -21.66 -10.47
C PHE A 270 -9.68 -22.49 -10.89
N GLN A 271 -10.56 -21.96 -11.73
CA GLN A 271 -11.79 -22.65 -12.17
C GLN A 271 -11.53 -23.82 -13.13
N VAL A 272 -10.36 -23.87 -13.78
CA VAL A 272 -10.02 -24.87 -14.81
C VAL A 272 -9.47 -26.18 -14.23
N GLN A 273 -9.30 -26.30 -12.91
CA GLN A 273 -8.68 -27.47 -12.26
C GLN A 273 -9.67 -28.52 -11.70
N ASN A 274 -10.96 -28.45 -12.06
CA ASN A 274 -11.96 -29.44 -11.68
C ASN A 274 -12.29 -30.43 -12.80
#